data_AF-A0A7C8JGQ4-F1
#
_entry.id   AF-A0A7C8JGQ4-F1
#
_cell.length_a   1.000
_cell.length_b   1.000
_cell.length_c   1.000
_cell.angle_alpha   90.00
_cell.angle_beta   90.00
_cell.angle_gamma   90.00
#
_symmetry.space_group_name_H-M   'P 1'
#
loop_
_entity.id
_entity.type
_entity.pdbx_description
1 polymer ?
#
loop_
_entity_poly.entity_id
_entity_poly.type
_entity_poly.pdbx_seq_one_letter_code
_entity_poly.pdbx_strand_id
1 'polypeptide(L)'
;MDTIMEIPPESSFEVLNSQPSEKDPKPDLVGGPRPPVYIVNLDLPPRQRYQEIGKDFKDQFLELTPLFDSILATLPYNKLISFIARAILRRVHNSEEQDEIKGLVDVTGIPLFLMIAFNTFLDTFMGCTSGAVRLAENPYATEPSSEDRDKMVHFRTLDWGMDELRDFIIQIDYQKEGKTIAHAITYAGFVGVLTGVRKDLSVSLNFRPTADEDTPRAKVAYHKLLVLLGFRPSVSSQLRSFLLPRGKKIPPTFEQILQEFAKTPCTPAYVTLCNGSQAVFIEKDIRRAKMNISEDFISGTNHDTHTEAWKPEDYKGFALRTDAAAVGMALELLEDSQHRKTCITRLYEHTSRPVPKTFRRRGRRKAEGGIGMSNVVTWCQTWPITNECTHFSCVMDPKEGEISWVKYHPEPPESGD
;
A
#
# COMPACT_ATOMS: atom_id res chain seq x y z
N MET A 1 17.47 13.06 -21.72
CA MET A 1 16.63 13.46 -22.85
C MET A 1 15.34 13.91 -22.22
N ASP A 2 15.19 15.23 -22.15
CA ASP A 2 14.15 15.91 -21.37
C ASP A 2 12.76 15.58 -21.92
N THR A 3 12.11 14.60 -21.31
CA THR A 3 10.65 14.52 -21.36
C THR A 3 10.20 15.06 -20.02
N ILE A 4 9.88 16.36 -19.99
CA ILE A 4 9.13 16.92 -18.85
C ILE A 4 7.90 16.02 -18.73
N MET A 5 7.77 15.30 -17.62
CA MET A 5 6.56 14.54 -17.29
C MET A 5 5.43 15.55 -17.14
N GLU A 6 4.76 15.86 -18.25
CA GLU A 6 3.69 16.84 -18.28
C GLU A 6 2.51 16.29 -17.48
N ILE A 7 2.23 16.93 -16.34
CA ILE A 7 0.98 16.74 -15.62
C ILE A 7 -0.14 17.05 -16.62
N PRO A 8 -1.19 16.21 -16.74
CA PRO A 8 -2.30 16.49 -17.64
C PRO A 8 -2.83 17.92 -17.42
N PRO A 9 -3.03 18.71 -18.48
CA PRO A 9 -3.53 20.08 -18.34
C PRO A 9 -4.92 20.08 -17.71
N GLU A 10 -5.32 21.18 -17.04
CA GLU A 10 -6.60 21.28 -16.33
C GLU A 10 -7.82 20.85 -17.18
N SER A 11 -7.76 21.10 -18.49
CA SER A 11 -8.78 20.69 -19.48
C SER A 11 -8.96 19.18 -19.61
N SER A 12 -7.94 18.37 -19.30
CA SER A 12 -8.01 16.90 -19.35
C SER A 12 -8.87 16.35 -18.21
N PHE A 13 -8.90 17.04 -17.06
CA PHE A 13 -9.77 16.70 -15.94
C PHE A 13 -11.24 17.08 -16.19
N GLU A 14 -11.51 18.06 -17.06
CA GLU A 14 -12.87 18.41 -17.47
C GLU A 14 -13.52 17.31 -18.34
N VAL A 15 -12.73 16.60 -19.16
CA VAL A 15 -13.21 15.49 -19.99
C VAL A 15 -13.55 14.26 -19.14
N LEU A 16 -12.70 13.92 -18.16
CA LEU A 16 -12.91 12.82 -17.20
C LEU A 16 -14.16 12.97 -16.32
N ASN A 17 -14.69 14.19 -16.19
CA ASN A 17 -15.87 14.52 -15.37
C ASN A 17 -17.04 15.09 -16.18
N SER A 18 -17.03 15.01 -17.51
CA SER A 18 -18.26 15.20 -18.27
C SER A 18 -19.30 14.19 -17.76
N GLN A 19 -20.51 14.66 -17.42
CA GLN A 19 -21.55 13.73 -16.94
C GLN A 19 -21.68 12.63 -17.99
N PRO A 20 -21.63 11.34 -17.60
CA PRO A 20 -21.87 10.28 -18.55
C PRO A 20 -23.19 10.58 -19.22
N SER A 21 -23.15 10.76 -20.55
CA SER A 21 -24.35 10.79 -21.36
C SER A 21 -25.15 9.53 -21.01
N GLU A 22 -26.47 9.53 -21.14
CA GLU A 22 -27.28 8.31 -20.93
C GLU A 22 -26.84 7.13 -21.82
N LYS A 23 -25.91 7.37 -22.76
CA LYS A 23 -25.26 6.41 -23.65
C LYS A 23 -23.79 6.13 -23.34
N ASP A 24 -23.18 6.84 -22.39
CA ASP A 24 -21.81 6.58 -21.97
C ASP A 24 -21.81 5.40 -21.00
N PRO A 25 -20.98 4.37 -21.22
CA PRO A 25 -20.88 3.26 -20.29
C PRO A 25 -20.48 3.83 -18.92
N LYS A 26 -21.25 3.49 -17.88
CA LYS A 26 -20.86 3.77 -16.50
C LYS A 26 -19.42 3.24 -16.33
N PRO A 27 -18.48 3.98 -15.71
CA PRO A 27 -17.20 3.39 -15.35
C PRO A 27 -17.53 2.13 -14.56
N ASP A 28 -17.06 0.99 -15.04
CA ASP A 28 -17.37 -0.29 -14.45
C ASP A 28 -16.87 -0.27 -13.00
N LEU A 29 -17.78 0.00 -12.06
CA LEU A 29 -17.59 -0.26 -10.63
C LEU A 29 -17.33 -1.77 -10.41
N VAL A 30 -17.54 -2.59 -11.45
CA VAL A 30 -17.31 -4.03 -11.54
C VAL A 30 -16.82 -4.34 -12.95
N GLY A 31 -15.50 -4.37 -13.23
CA GLY A 31 -15.05 -4.70 -14.60
C GLY A 31 -13.57 -5.01 -14.83
N GLY A 32 -12.73 -5.01 -13.79
CA GLY A 32 -11.36 -5.53 -13.89
C GLY A 32 -11.25 -6.95 -13.35
N PRO A 33 -10.24 -7.74 -13.77
CA PRO A 33 -9.90 -8.97 -13.07
C PRO A 33 -9.67 -8.65 -11.59
N ARG A 34 -10.33 -9.41 -10.71
CA ARG A 34 -10.10 -9.34 -9.27
C ARG A 34 -9.07 -10.41 -8.91
N PRO A 35 -8.17 -10.12 -7.97
CA PRO A 35 -7.24 -11.13 -7.51
C PRO A 35 -8.00 -12.24 -6.75
N PRO A 36 -7.56 -13.50 -6.84
CA PRO A 36 -8.21 -14.61 -6.16
C PRO A 36 -8.23 -14.40 -4.64
N VAL A 37 -9.32 -14.85 -4.01
CA VAL A 37 -9.54 -14.70 -2.56
C VAL A 37 -9.22 -16.02 -1.87
N TYR A 38 -8.38 -15.97 -0.84
CA TYR A 38 -8.04 -17.12 0.01
C TYR A 38 -8.48 -16.88 1.45
N ILE A 39 -8.97 -17.93 2.09
CA ILE A 39 -9.28 -17.89 3.53
C ILE A 39 -8.04 -18.29 4.31
N VAL A 40 -7.60 -17.41 5.21
CA VAL A 40 -6.57 -17.74 6.20
C VAL A 40 -7.28 -17.96 7.54
N ASN A 41 -7.53 -19.22 7.87
CA ASN A 41 -8.21 -19.61 9.11
C ASN A 41 -7.26 -19.57 10.30
N LEU A 42 -7.43 -18.59 11.18
CA LEU A 42 -6.62 -18.34 12.38
C LEU A 42 -6.80 -19.40 13.47
N ASP A 43 -7.84 -20.24 13.41
CA ASP A 43 -8.04 -21.38 14.31
C ASP A 43 -7.11 -22.55 14.00
N LEU A 44 -6.57 -22.61 12.78
CA LEU A 44 -5.58 -23.62 12.41
C LEU A 44 -4.22 -23.32 13.06
N PRO A 45 -3.41 -24.36 13.33
CA PRO A 45 -2.01 -24.19 13.67
C PRO A 45 -1.30 -23.31 12.62
N PRO A 46 -0.45 -22.34 13.01
CA PRO A 46 0.16 -21.37 12.08
C PRO A 46 0.77 -22.03 10.82
N ARG A 47 1.47 -23.15 10.99
CA ARG A 47 2.10 -23.91 9.89
C ARG A 47 1.14 -24.46 8.83
N GLN A 48 -0.16 -24.51 9.09
CA GLN A 48 -1.18 -25.01 8.16
C GLN A 48 -1.92 -23.88 7.44
N ARG A 49 -1.91 -22.65 7.98
CA ARG A 49 -2.78 -21.54 7.56
C ARG A 49 -2.59 -21.08 6.11
N TYR A 50 -1.38 -21.23 5.57
CA TYR A 50 -1.01 -20.77 4.22
C TYR A 50 -0.70 -21.93 3.25
N GLN A 51 -0.95 -23.18 3.65
CA GLN A 51 -0.55 -24.33 2.83
C GLN A 51 -1.33 -24.46 1.52
N GLU A 52 -2.60 -24.04 1.49
CA GLU A 52 -3.40 -24.03 0.26
C GLU A 52 -2.83 -23.02 -0.75
N ILE A 53 -2.63 -21.77 -0.32
CA ILE A 53 -1.94 -20.73 -1.11
C ILE A 53 -0.59 -21.24 -1.63
N GLY A 54 0.21 -21.87 -0.77
CA GLY A 54 1.51 -22.41 -1.19
C GLY A 54 1.44 -23.52 -2.23
N LYS A 55 0.38 -24.35 -2.23
CA LYS A 55 0.19 -25.41 -3.23
C LYS A 55 -0.23 -24.81 -4.58
N ASP A 56 -1.15 -23.85 -4.56
CA ASP A 56 -1.72 -23.26 -5.76
C ASP A 56 -0.73 -22.37 -6.52
N PHE A 57 0.20 -21.74 -5.79
CA PHE A 57 1.26 -20.89 -6.35
C PHE A 57 2.61 -21.60 -6.51
N LYS A 58 2.66 -22.91 -6.28
CA LYS A 58 3.93 -23.67 -6.23
C LYS A 58 4.75 -23.51 -7.51
N ASP A 59 4.11 -23.65 -8.67
CA ASP A 59 4.81 -23.63 -9.95
C ASP A 59 5.35 -22.23 -10.25
N GLN A 60 4.56 -21.19 -10.00
CA GLN A 60 4.98 -19.79 -10.11
C GLN A 60 6.17 -19.48 -9.19
N PHE A 61 6.20 -20.02 -7.96
CA PHE A 61 7.35 -19.84 -7.07
C PHE A 61 8.64 -20.47 -7.61
N LEU A 62 8.53 -21.61 -8.29
CA LEU A 62 9.68 -22.27 -8.92
C LEU A 62 10.23 -21.43 -10.08
N GLU A 63 9.36 -20.76 -10.82
CA GLU A 63 9.73 -19.82 -11.90
C GLU A 63 10.39 -18.53 -11.38
N LEU A 64 10.06 -18.08 -10.17
CA LEU A 64 10.69 -16.93 -9.50
C LEU A 64 12.05 -17.25 -8.87
N THR A 65 12.36 -18.52 -8.61
CA THR A 65 13.61 -18.89 -7.94
C THR A 65 14.86 -18.45 -8.72
N PRO A 66 14.92 -18.60 -10.06
CA PRO A 66 15.99 -18.04 -10.90
C PRO A 66 16.15 -16.51 -10.79
N LEU A 67 15.09 -15.76 -10.49
CA LEU A 67 15.16 -14.30 -10.33
C LEU A 67 15.97 -13.92 -9.08
N PHE A 68 15.85 -14.68 -8.01
CA PHE A 68 16.71 -14.48 -6.84
C PHE A 68 18.19 -14.73 -7.17
N ASP A 69 18.48 -15.76 -7.96
CA ASP A 69 19.84 -16.06 -8.42
C ASP A 69 20.38 -14.98 -9.36
N SER A 70 19.54 -14.42 -10.24
CA SER A 70 19.93 -13.33 -11.14
C SER A 70 20.23 -12.04 -10.36
N ILE A 71 19.40 -11.68 -9.38
CA ILE A 71 19.64 -10.54 -8.49
C ILE A 71 20.97 -10.73 -7.74
N LEU A 72 21.20 -11.90 -7.15
CA LEU A 72 22.47 -12.19 -6.46
C LEU A 72 23.68 -12.14 -7.41
N ALA A 73 23.51 -12.57 -8.67
CA ALA A 73 24.59 -12.56 -9.66
C ALA A 73 25.06 -11.15 -10.05
N THR A 74 24.21 -10.13 -9.92
CA THR A 74 24.59 -8.72 -10.15
C THR A 74 25.48 -8.14 -9.05
N LEU A 75 25.53 -8.79 -7.87
CA LEU A 75 26.30 -8.29 -6.73
C LEU A 75 27.75 -8.81 -6.75
N PRO A 76 28.74 -7.96 -6.41
CA PRO A 76 30.11 -8.42 -6.23
C PRO A 76 30.18 -9.42 -5.07
N TYR A 77 31.03 -10.45 -5.19
CA TYR A 77 31.15 -11.54 -4.19
C TYR A 77 29.83 -12.32 -3.95
N ASN A 78 28.98 -12.44 -4.97
CA ASN A 78 27.69 -13.15 -4.93
C ASN A 78 27.68 -14.47 -4.13
N LYS A 79 28.70 -15.33 -4.25
CA LYS A 79 28.80 -16.59 -3.49
C LYS A 79 28.92 -16.36 -1.99
N LEU A 80 29.73 -15.38 -1.57
CA LEU A 80 29.88 -15.00 -0.17
C LEU A 80 28.60 -14.36 0.35
N ILE A 81 27.97 -13.47 -0.43
CA ILE A 81 26.69 -12.85 -0.09
C ILE A 81 25.60 -13.91 0.09
N SER A 82 25.48 -14.86 -0.85
CA SER A 82 24.53 -15.97 -0.75
C SER A 82 24.79 -16.83 0.49
N PHE A 83 26.05 -17.13 0.79
CA PHE A 83 26.42 -17.86 2.02
C PHE A 83 26.02 -17.10 3.28
N ILE A 84 26.30 -15.79 3.35
CA ILE A 84 25.92 -14.93 4.47
C ILE A 84 24.39 -14.84 4.58
N ALA A 85 23.68 -14.67 3.47
CA ALA A 85 22.22 -14.60 3.42
C ALA A 85 21.59 -15.86 4.02
N ARG A 86 22.06 -17.06 3.61
CA ARG A 86 21.63 -18.33 4.21
C ARG A 86 21.94 -18.43 5.71
N ALA A 87 23.03 -17.81 6.16
CA ALA A 87 23.41 -17.80 7.56
C ALA A 87 22.56 -16.85 8.42
N ILE A 88 22.14 -15.69 7.89
CA ILE A 88 21.41 -14.66 8.64
C ILE A 88 19.89 -14.76 8.49
N LEU A 89 19.39 -15.06 7.30
CA LEU A 89 17.95 -15.12 6.96
C LEU A 89 17.34 -16.46 7.39
N ARG A 90 17.39 -16.74 8.68
CA ARG A 90 16.91 -18.01 9.25
C ARG A 90 15.50 -17.93 9.80
N ARG A 91 15.06 -16.73 10.17
CA ARG A 91 13.76 -16.52 10.80
C ARG A 91 13.27 -15.09 10.72
N VAL A 92 11.96 -14.91 10.78
CA VAL A 92 11.32 -13.64 11.14
C VAL A 92 11.15 -13.52 12.65
N HIS A 93 10.73 -12.35 13.12
CA HIS A 93 10.61 -12.06 14.55
C HIS A 93 9.47 -12.80 15.24
N ASN A 94 8.29 -12.82 14.61
CA ASN A 94 7.10 -13.43 15.18
C ASN A 94 7.10 -14.94 14.91
N SER A 95 6.84 -15.75 15.95
CA SER A 95 6.87 -17.21 15.84
C SER A 95 5.70 -17.80 15.05
N GLU A 96 4.52 -17.21 15.11
CA GLU A 96 3.38 -17.65 14.29
C GLU A 96 3.66 -17.38 12.82
N GLU A 97 4.11 -16.17 12.47
CA GLU A 97 4.50 -15.81 11.10
C GLU A 97 5.66 -16.70 10.62
N GLN A 98 6.62 -17.03 11.48
CA GLN A 98 7.71 -17.96 11.16
C GLN A 98 7.19 -19.37 10.82
N ASP A 99 6.21 -19.87 11.57
CA ASP A 99 5.65 -21.19 11.32
C ASP A 99 4.74 -21.21 10.09
N GLU A 100 3.98 -20.13 9.84
CA GLU A 100 3.26 -19.91 8.57
C GLU A 100 4.21 -19.97 7.36
N ILE A 101 5.37 -19.29 7.44
CA ILE A 101 6.43 -19.34 6.43
C ILE A 101 6.97 -20.76 6.25
N LYS A 102 7.21 -21.51 7.34
CA LYS A 102 7.63 -22.92 7.21
C LYS A 102 6.55 -23.78 6.54
N GLY A 103 5.28 -23.49 6.79
CA GLY A 103 4.15 -24.15 6.14
C GLY A 103 4.18 -23.98 4.63
N LEU A 104 4.44 -22.75 4.16
CA LEU A 104 4.67 -22.44 2.76
C LEU A 104 5.87 -23.24 2.21
N VAL A 105 6.99 -23.27 2.94
CA VAL A 105 8.20 -24.02 2.54
C VAL A 105 7.91 -25.51 2.38
N ASP A 106 7.14 -26.11 3.30
CA ASP A 106 6.81 -27.53 3.27
C ASP A 106 6.08 -27.96 1.99
N VAL A 107 5.23 -27.09 1.43
CA VAL A 107 4.40 -27.42 0.25
C VAL A 107 5.01 -26.94 -1.06
N THR A 108 5.72 -25.81 -1.04
CA THR A 108 6.35 -25.21 -2.22
C THR A 108 7.70 -25.86 -2.53
N GLY A 109 8.45 -26.29 -1.50
CA GLY A 109 9.83 -26.75 -1.61
C GLY A 109 10.87 -25.63 -1.74
N ILE A 110 10.46 -24.36 -1.67
CA ILE A 110 11.36 -23.22 -1.75
C ILE A 110 12.28 -23.17 -0.52
N PRO A 111 13.59 -22.97 -0.69
CA PRO A 111 14.51 -22.84 0.44
C PRO A 111 14.06 -21.78 1.45
N LEU A 112 14.04 -22.14 2.74
CA LEU A 112 13.55 -21.27 3.82
C LEU A 112 14.16 -19.86 3.76
N PHE A 113 15.46 -19.73 3.53
CA PHE A 113 16.12 -18.42 3.52
C PHE A 113 15.60 -17.48 2.41
N LEU A 114 15.15 -18.02 1.27
CA LEU A 114 14.52 -17.25 0.20
C LEU A 114 13.11 -16.81 0.59
N MET A 115 12.32 -17.70 1.20
CA MET A 115 10.98 -17.35 1.69
C MET A 115 11.06 -16.31 2.83
N ILE A 116 12.08 -16.39 3.69
CA ILE A 116 12.37 -15.36 4.71
C ILE A 116 12.81 -14.05 4.05
N ALA A 117 13.65 -14.10 3.01
CA ALA A 117 14.04 -12.91 2.25
C ALA A 117 12.81 -12.21 1.66
N PHE A 118 11.94 -12.96 0.98
CA PHE A 118 10.68 -12.47 0.42
C PHE A 118 9.82 -11.77 1.47
N ASN A 119 9.68 -12.38 2.65
CA ASN A 119 8.92 -11.80 3.77
C ASN A 119 9.61 -10.65 4.52
N THR A 120 10.88 -10.37 4.23
CA THR A 120 11.68 -9.33 4.89
C THR A 120 11.95 -8.12 4.00
N PHE A 121 12.01 -8.30 2.68
CA PHE A 121 12.43 -7.26 1.73
C PHE A 121 11.30 -6.71 0.87
N LEU A 122 10.12 -7.35 0.85
CA LEU A 122 9.02 -6.91 0.00
C LEU A 122 8.69 -5.42 0.18
N ASP A 123 8.73 -4.95 1.43
CA ASP A 123 8.40 -3.58 1.82
C ASP A 123 9.47 -2.52 1.46
N THR A 124 10.60 -2.92 0.87
CA THR A 124 11.73 -2.00 0.59
C THR A 124 11.84 -1.52 -0.85
N PHE A 125 10.95 -1.94 -1.76
CA PHE A 125 11.07 -1.65 -3.19
C PHE A 125 9.78 -1.19 -3.87
N MET A 126 8.74 -0.82 -3.10
CA MET A 126 7.43 -0.45 -3.64
C MET A 126 7.23 1.06 -3.78
N GLY A 127 6.86 1.52 -4.97
CA GLY A 127 6.18 2.80 -5.17
C GLY A 127 4.73 2.69 -4.72
N CYS A 128 4.15 3.74 -4.14
CA CYS A 128 2.76 3.70 -3.70
C CYS A 128 2.15 5.10 -3.72
N THR A 129 0.86 5.20 -4.04
CA THR A 129 0.03 6.37 -3.72
C THR A 129 -1.04 5.93 -2.74
N SER A 130 -1.03 6.44 -1.52
CA SER A 130 -1.99 6.05 -0.47
C SER A 130 -2.65 7.29 0.13
N GLY A 131 -3.87 7.17 0.62
CA GLY A 131 -4.56 8.28 1.26
C GLY A 131 -5.94 7.92 1.75
N ALA A 132 -6.64 8.91 2.29
CA ALA A 132 -8.03 8.75 2.66
C ALA A 132 -8.79 10.03 2.38
N VAL A 133 -10.08 9.89 2.09
CA VAL A 133 -10.95 11.00 1.75
C VAL A 133 -12.36 10.80 2.29
N ARG A 134 -12.96 11.88 2.80
CA ARG A 134 -14.34 11.90 3.23
C ARG A 134 -15.26 11.90 2.02
N LEU A 135 -16.19 10.96 1.99
CA LEU A 135 -17.23 10.92 0.98
C LEU A 135 -18.35 11.89 1.34
N ALA A 136 -18.90 12.54 0.32
CA ALA A 136 -20.10 13.35 0.48
C ALA A 136 -21.35 12.47 0.62
N GLU A 137 -22.35 12.98 1.33
CA GLU A 137 -23.65 12.32 1.45
C GLU A 137 -24.30 12.14 0.07
N ASN A 138 -24.81 10.94 -0.22
CA ASN A 138 -25.51 10.67 -1.48
C ASN A 138 -26.88 11.36 -1.49
N PRO A 139 -27.12 12.36 -2.37
CA PRO A 139 -28.38 13.11 -2.39
C PRO A 139 -29.55 12.34 -3.02
N TYR A 140 -29.34 11.13 -3.54
CA TYR A 140 -30.37 10.26 -4.14
C TYR A 140 -30.74 9.05 -3.27
N ALA A 141 -30.18 8.93 -2.07
CA ALA A 141 -30.62 7.91 -1.13
C ALA A 141 -32.12 8.16 -0.83
N THR A 142 -32.96 7.29 -1.38
CA THR A 142 -34.43 7.39 -1.29
C THR A 142 -34.97 6.84 0.03
N GLU A 143 -34.12 6.11 0.76
CA GLU A 143 -34.34 5.62 2.10
C GLU A 143 -33.25 6.22 3.01
N PRO A 144 -33.57 6.67 4.23
CA PRO A 144 -32.56 6.95 5.24
C PRO A 144 -31.96 5.62 5.72
N SER A 145 -31.13 4.97 4.88
CA SER A 145 -30.34 3.84 5.35
C SER A 145 -29.40 4.35 6.45
N SER A 146 -29.37 3.65 7.57
CA SER A 146 -28.59 4.02 8.75
C SER A 146 -27.08 3.91 8.56
N GLU A 147 -26.60 3.43 7.41
CA GLU A 147 -25.24 2.89 7.24
C GLU A 147 -24.33 3.70 6.30
N ASP A 148 -24.85 4.64 5.49
CA ASP A 148 -24.03 5.47 4.57
C ASP A 148 -23.95 6.95 5.00
N ARG A 149 -23.73 7.16 6.30
CA ARG A 149 -23.58 8.49 6.91
C ARG A 149 -22.09 8.82 7.06
N ASP A 150 -21.67 9.93 6.44
CA ASP A 150 -20.43 10.64 6.74
C ASP A 150 -19.20 9.74 7.04
N LYS A 151 -18.60 9.15 6.00
CA LYS A 151 -17.47 8.21 6.14
C LYS A 151 -16.27 8.60 5.29
N MET A 152 -15.09 8.32 5.82
CA MET A 152 -13.85 8.35 5.07
C MET A 152 -13.52 6.97 4.52
N VAL A 153 -13.06 6.93 3.27
CA VAL A 153 -12.54 5.72 2.62
C VAL A 153 -11.03 5.84 2.42
N HIS A 154 -10.32 4.74 2.50
CA HIS A 154 -8.86 4.67 2.34
C HIS A 154 -8.53 4.10 0.96
N PHE A 155 -7.89 4.90 0.12
CA PHE A 155 -7.49 4.50 -1.22
C PHE A 155 -5.98 4.22 -1.31
N ARG A 156 -5.60 3.32 -2.22
CA ARG A 156 -4.20 2.97 -2.47
C ARG A 156 -3.96 2.50 -3.90
N THR A 157 -2.82 2.87 -4.47
CA THR A 157 -2.14 2.16 -5.56
C THR A 157 -0.81 1.59 -5.05
N LEU A 158 -0.46 0.38 -5.50
CA LEU A 158 0.82 -0.26 -5.19
C LEU A 158 1.57 -0.52 -6.49
N ASP A 159 2.73 0.10 -6.60
CA ASP A 159 3.62 0.08 -7.74
C ASP A 159 4.87 -0.73 -7.42
N TRP A 160 5.24 -1.63 -8.31
CA TRP A 160 6.48 -2.39 -8.20
C TRP A 160 7.03 -2.75 -9.59
N GLY A 161 8.31 -2.50 -9.82
CA GLY A 161 8.95 -2.77 -11.11
C GLY A 161 9.34 -4.24 -11.34
N MET A 162 8.64 -5.20 -10.72
CA MET A 162 8.89 -6.63 -10.88
C MET A 162 7.62 -7.31 -11.37
N ASP A 163 7.45 -7.34 -12.69
CA ASP A 163 6.23 -7.80 -13.35
C ASP A 163 5.88 -9.26 -12.99
N GLU A 164 6.89 -10.10 -12.73
CA GLU A 164 6.69 -11.50 -12.32
C GLU A 164 5.89 -11.64 -11.02
N LEU A 165 5.80 -10.58 -10.20
CA LEU A 165 5.04 -10.59 -8.96
C LEU A 165 3.59 -10.16 -9.13
N ARG A 166 3.18 -9.69 -10.31
CA ARG A 166 1.76 -9.42 -10.61
C ARG A 166 0.93 -10.68 -10.43
N ASP A 167 1.41 -11.82 -10.91
CA ASP A 167 0.68 -13.09 -10.81
C ASP A 167 0.51 -13.57 -9.37
N PHE A 168 1.23 -12.99 -8.40
CA PHE A 168 1.15 -13.36 -7.00
C PHE A 168 0.10 -12.56 -6.22
N ILE A 169 -0.55 -11.55 -6.82
CA ILE A 169 -1.52 -10.74 -6.09
C ILE A 169 -2.73 -11.59 -5.70
N ILE A 170 -3.00 -11.62 -4.39
CA ILE A 170 -4.14 -12.31 -3.79
C ILE A 170 -4.87 -11.38 -2.81
N GLN A 171 -6.13 -11.70 -2.56
CA GLN A 171 -6.88 -11.21 -1.41
C GLN A 171 -6.90 -12.28 -0.33
N ILE A 172 -6.76 -11.86 0.93
CA ILE A 172 -6.89 -12.73 2.09
C ILE A 172 -8.09 -12.29 2.91
N ASP A 173 -8.99 -13.24 3.20
CA ASP A 173 -10.00 -13.15 4.25
C ASP A 173 -9.47 -13.89 5.49
N TYR A 174 -9.04 -13.13 6.50
CA TYR A 174 -8.59 -13.71 7.76
C TYR A 174 -9.80 -14.06 8.62
N GLN A 175 -10.02 -15.35 8.85
CA GLN A 175 -11.16 -15.82 9.63
C GLN A 175 -10.74 -16.39 10.98
N LYS A 176 -11.59 -16.21 12.00
CA LYS A 176 -11.49 -16.88 13.30
C LYS A 176 -12.88 -17.23 13.79
N GLU A 177 -13.06 -18.46 14.28
CA GLU A 177 -14.35 -19.01 14.70
C GLU A 177 -15.42 -18.89 13.59
N GLY A 178 -14.99 -19.06 12.33
CA GLY A 178 -15.84 -18.95 11.14
C GLY A 178 -16.30 -17.52 10.81
N LYS A 179 -15.69 -16.49 11.40
CA LYS A 179 -15.99 -15.08 11.14
C LYS A 179 -14.78 -14.34 10.60
N THR A 180 -15.01 -13.50 9.60
CA THR A 180 -14.00 -12.56 9.10
C THR A 180 -13.57 -11.59 10.19
N ILE A 181 -12.26 -11.43 10.34
CA ILE A 181 -11.60 -10.55 11.29
C ILE A 181 -10.97 -9.36 10.56
N ALA A 182 -10.40 -9.61 9.38
CA ALA A 182 -9.77 -8.60 8.54
C ALA A 182 -9.64 -9.12 7.11
N HIS A 183 -9.53 -8.19 6.17
CA HIS A 183 -9.13 -8.44 4.80
C HIS A 183 -7.76 -7.86 4.51
N ALA A 184 -7.02 -8.45 3.58
CA ALA A 184 -5.78 -7.88 3.06
C ALA A 184 -5.63 -8.12 1.56
N ILE A 185 -4.91 -7.21 0.89
CA ILE A 185 -4.39 -7.44 -0.45
C ILE A 185 -2.88 -7.61 -0.30
N THR A 186 -2.35 -8.72 -0.81
CA THR A 186 -0.96 -9.10 -0.62
C THR A 186 -0.47 -9.97 -1.77
N TYR A 187 0.78 -10.43 -1.66
CA TYR A 187 1.38 -11.40 -2.55
C TYR A 187 1.29 -12.79 -1.93
N ALA A 188 0.98 -13.82 -2.72
CA ALA A 188 1.08 -15.21 -2.30
C ALA A 188 2.49 -15.46 -1.74
N GLY A 189 2.57 -16.18 -0.62
CA GLY A 189 3.81 -16.41 0.15
C GLY A 189 4.24 -15.27 1.07
N PHE A 190 3.61 -14.09 1.00
CA PHE A 190 3.88 -13.00 1.95
C PHE A 190 2.90 -13.05 3.12
N VAL A 191 3.41 -13.35 4.31
CA VAL A 191 2.64 -13.42 5.55
C VAL A 191 2.55 -12.08 6.27
N GLY A 192 3.33 -11.07 5.90
CA GLY A 192 3.14 -9.71 6.43
C GLY A 192 1.85 -9.05 5.92
N VAL A 193 1.57 -7.82 6.36
CA VAL A 193 0.51 -6.98 5.77
C VAL A 193 1.11 -5.70 5.21
N LEU A 194 0.85 -5.44 3.93
CA LEU A 194 1.17 -4.17 3.25
C LEU A 194 -0.08 -3.29 3.07
N THR A 195 -1.23 -3.92 2.89
CA THR A 195 -2.54 -3.30 2.66
C THR A 195 -3.59 -4.17 3.30
N GLY A 196 -4.41 -3.61 4.18
CA GLY A 196 -5.47 -4.38 4.80
C GLY A 196 -6.45 -3.53 5.60
N VAL A 197 -7.59 -4.12 5.89
CA VAL A 197 -8.71 -3.46 6.54
C VAL A 197 -9.40 -4.43 7.48
N ARG A 198 -9.86 -3.89 8.60
CA ARG A 198 -10.85 -4.50 9.48
C ARG A 198 -11.78 -3.40 9.95
N LYS A 199 -12.83 -3.78 10.67
CA LYS A 199 -13.71 -2.81 11.30
C LYS A 199 -12.92 -1.83 12.17
N ASP A 200 -13.19 -0.55 11.96
CA ASP A 200 -12.58 0.63 12.57
C ASP A 200 -11.10 0.87 12.24
N LEU A 201 -10.51 0.15 11.27
CA LEU A 201 -9.11 0.36 10.89
C LEU A 201 -8.77 -0.19 9.50
N SER A 202 -8.27 0.67 8.63
CA SER A 202 -7.50 0.30 7.42
C SER A 202 -6.06 0.77 7.54
N VAL A 203 -5.14 0.03 6.92
CA VAL A 203 -3.69 0.28 6.96
C VAL A 203 -3.08 0.11 5.58
N SER A 204 -2.09 0.95 5.27
CA SER A 204 -1.26 0.79 4.08
C SER A 204 0.18 1.23 4.33
N LEU A 205 1.13 0.58 3.66
CA LEU A 205 2.58 0.82 3.78
C LEU A 205 3.14 1.41 2.50
N ASN A 206 3.83 2.54 2.56
CA ASN A 206 4.65 3.02 1.44
C ASN A 206 6.13 2.97 1.82
N PHE A 207 6.97 2.63 0.86
CA PHE A 207 8.42 2.61 1.06
C PHE A 207 8.95 4.03 1.33
N ARG A 208 9.81 4.14 2.34
CA ARG A 208 10.54 5.37 2.68
C ARG A 208 12.04 5.14 2.48
N PRO A 209 12.68 5.83 1.52
CA PRO A 209 14.06 5.54 1.13
C PRO A 209 15.09 5.96 2.19
N THR A 210 14.81 7.04 2.92
CA THR A 210 15.76 7.66 3.84
C THR A 210 15.16 7.85 5.23
N ALA A 211 15.99 7.69 6.27
CA ALA A 211 15.64 8.13 7.63
C ALA A 211 15.71 9.67 7.74
N ASP A 212 15.25 10.19 8.87
CA ASP A 212 15.33 11.62 9.19
C ASP A 212 16.78 12.11 9.18
N GLU A 213 16.99 13.39 8.89
CA GLU A 213 18.33 13.98 8.74
C GLU A 213 19.19 13.87 10.01
N ASP A 214 18.56 13.90 11.20
CA ASP A 214 19.22 13.77 12.49
C ASP A 214 19.40 12.32 12.95
N THR A 215 18.92 11.33 12.17
CA THR A 215 19.06 9.90 12.49
C THR A 215 20.35 9.31 11.92
N PRO A 216 21.29 8.83 12.75
CA PRO A 216 22.57 8.30 12.26
C PRO A 216 22.40 7.06 11.40
N ARG A 217 23.06 7.01 10.24
CA ARG A 217 23.07 5.84 9.33
C ARG A 217 23.39 4.52 10.03
N ALA A 218 24.35 4.52 10.96
CA ALA A 218 24.73 3.34 11.73
C ALA A 218 23.56 2.79 12.58
N LYS A 219 22.69 3.65 13.09
CA LYS A 219 21.50 3.26 13.86
C LYS A 219 20.44 2.62 12.97
N VAL A 220 20.26 3.15 11.75
CA VAL A 220 19.38 2.56 10.73
C VAL A 220 19.92 1.19 10.30
N ALA A 221 21.20 1.11 9.97
CA ALA A 221 21.85 -0.14 9.58
C ALA A 221 21.77 -1.20 10.69
N TYR A 222 22.00 -0.81 11.95
CA TYR A 222 21.84 -1.70 13.10
C TYR A 222 20.39 -2.17 13.27
N HIS A 223 19.40 -1.29 13.10
CA HIS A 223 17.99 -1.71 13.12
C HIS A 223 17.70 -2.73 12.02
N LYS A 224 18.07 -2.43 10.77
CA LYS A 224 17.88 -3.33 9.63
C LYS A 224 18.55 -4.68 9.85
N LEU A 225 19.78 -4.71 10.39
CA LEU A 225 20.46 -5.95 10.76
C LEU A 225 19.67 -6.78 11.78
N LEU A 226 19.09 -6.14 12.80
CA LEU A 226 18.25 -6.84 13.77
C LEU A 226 16.96 -7.39 13.15
N VAL A 227 16.39 -6.71 12.15
CA VAL A 227 15.25 -7.24 11.37
C VAL A 227 15.68 -8.47 10.57
N LEU A 228 16.81 -8.39 9.85
CA LEU A 228 17.37 -9.51 9.06
C LEU A 228 17.66 -10.76 9.90
N LEU A 229 18.09 -10.57 11.15
CA LEU A 229 18.36 -11.66 12.11
C LEU A 229 17.09 -12.17 12.83
N GLY A 230 15.91 -11.59 12.52
CA GLY A 230 14.65 -11.88 13.20
C GLY A 230 14.61 -11.44 14.67
N PHE A 231 15.51 -10.56 15.09
CA PHE A 231 15.49 -9.98 16.46
C PHE A 231 14.54 -8.80 16.58
N ARG A 232 14.10 -8.21 15.46
CA ARG A 232 13.06 -7.17 15.41
C ARG A 232 12.04 -7.47 14.31
N PRO A 233 10.78 -7.06 14.49
CA PRO A 233 9.76 -7.23 13.46
C PRO A 233 10.02 -6.31 12.27
N SER A 234 9.66 -6.76 11.06
CA SER A 234 9.51 -5.90 9.89
C SER A 234 8.35 -4.93 10.09
N VAL A 235 8.22 -3.93 9.21
CA VAL A 235 7.09 -3.00 9.26
C VAL A 235 5.79 -3.74 8.95
N SER A 236 5.81 -4.61 7.93
CA SER A 236 4.67 -5.44 7.55
C SER A 236 4.18 -6.38 8.67
N SER A 237 5.07 -6.91 9.51
CA SER A 237 4.72 -7.70 10.70
C SER A 237 4.07 -6.87 11.80
N GLN A 238 4.49 -5.60 11.95
CA GLN A 238 3.83 -4.66 12.86
C GLN A 238 2.43 -4.29 12.36
N LEU A 239 2.26 -4.00 11.06
CA LEU A 239 0.95 -3.70 10.47
C LEU A 239 -0.01 -4.89 10.58
N ARG A 240 0.47 -6.12 10.36
CA ARG A 240 -0.33 -7.34 10.59
C ARG A 240 -0.88 -7.39 12.02
N SER A 241 -0.08 -7.00 13.00
CA SER A 241 -0.50 -7.00 14.41
C SER A 241 -1.54 -5.93 14.76
N PHE A 242 -1.75 -4.95 13.89
CA PHE A 242 -2.83 -3.96 14.05
C PHE A 242 -4.18 -4.51 13.61
N LEU A 243 -4.17 -5.50 12.70
CA LEU A 243 -5.36 -6.12 12.14
C LEU A 243 -5.72 -7.42 12.88
N LEU A 244 -4.73 -8.24 13.22
CA LEU A 244 -4.97 -9.62 13.66
C LEU A 244 -4.71 -9.82 15.15
N PRO A 245 -5.54 -10.65 15.84
CA PRO A 245 -5.31 -10.98 17.23
C PRO A 245 -4.02 -11.80 17.40
N ARG A 246 -3.34 -11.64 18.54
CA ARG A 246 -2.18 -12.46 18.92
C ARG A 246 -2.50 -13.27 20.16
N GLY A 247 -2.78 -14.56 19.98
CA GLY A 247 -3.30 -15.42 21.04
C GLY A 247 -4.61 -14.86 21.63
N LYS A 248 -4.57 -14.49 22.92
CA LYS A 248 -5.71 -13.87 23.62
C LYS A 248 -5.75 -12.34 23.51
N LYS A 249 -4.73 -11.70 22.94
CA LYS A 249 -4.68 -10.24 22.80
C LYS A 249 -5.50 -9.82 21.58
N ILE A 250 -6.46 -8.94 21.83
CA ILE A 250 -7.29 -8.30 20.81
C ILE A 250 -6.42 -7.27 20.05
N PRO A 251 -6.65 -7.03 18.75
CA PRO A 251 -5.96 -5.97 18.01
C PRO A 251 -6.11 -4.59 18.66
N PRO A 252 -5.08 -3.73 18.59
CA PRO A 252 -5.12 -2.38 19.19
C PRO A 252 -6.10 -1.45 18.46
N THR A 253 -6.71 -0.50 19.15
CA THR A 253 -7.55 0.54 18.51
C THR A 253 -6.70 1.52 17.69
N PHE A 254 -7.35 2.29 16.82
CA PHE A 254 -6.69 3.35 16.05
C PHE A 254 -5.88 4.29 16.97
N GLU A 255 -6.48 4.74 18.08
CA GLU A 255 -5.85 5.66 19.04
C GLU A 255 -4.66 5.02 19.75
N GLN A 256 -4.77 3.74 20.13
CA GLN A 256 -3.67 3.00 20.72
C GLN A 256 -2.49 2.89 19.75
N ILE A 257 -2.76 2.64 18.47
CA ILE A 257 -1.73 2.61 17.43
C ILE A 257 -1.03 3.96 17.33
N LEU A 258 -1.77 5.08 17.30
CA LEU A 258 -1.17 6.42 17.25
C LEU A 258 -0.25 6.71 18.45
N GLN A 259 -0.65 6.28 19.64
CA GLN A 259 0.11 6.51 20.88
C GLN A 259 1.39 5.66 20.97
N GLU A 260 1.33 4.42 20.50
CA GLU A 260 2.40 3.43 20.65
C GLU A 260 3.34 3.40 19.46
N PHE A 261 2.79 3.37 18.23
CA PHE A 261 3.57 3.10 17.03
C PHE A 261 4.68 4.13 16.83
N ALA A 262 4.44 5.41 17.12
CA ALA A 262 5.45 6.47 17.03
C ALA A 262 6.78 6.09 17.70
N LYS A 263 6.71 5.48 18.89
CA LYS A 263 7.84 5.14 19.77
C LYS A 263 8.38 3.74 19.50
N THR A 264 7.58 2.86 18.90
CA THR A 264 7.97 1.49 18.58
C THR A 264 9.13 1.48 17.57
N PRO A 265 10.20 0.69 17.83
CA PRO A 265 11.25 0.47 16.85
C PRO A 265 10.72 0.03 15.50
N CYS A 266 11.03 0.77 14.43
CA CYS A 266 10.58 0.45 13.09
C CYS A 266 11.66 0.83 12.06
N THR A 267 11.75 0.13 10.93
CA THR A 267 12.48 0.66 9.77
C THR A 267 11.76 1.93 9.29
N PRO A 268 12.48 2.97 8.77
CA PRO A 268 11.80 4.11 8.18
C PRO A 268 10.79 3.68 7.14
N ALA A 269 9.58 4.25 7.20
CA ALA A 269 8.45 3.87 6.37
C ALA A 269 7.43 5.01 6.34
N TYR A 270 6.52 5.00 5.35
CA TYR A 270 5.29 5.76 5.48
C TYR A 270 4.13 4.82 5.75
N VAL A 271 3.27 5.17 6.70
CA VAL A 271 2.09 4.37 7.03
C VAL A 271 0.86 5.27 6.97
N THR A 272 -0.14 4.86 6.19
CA THR A 272 -1.46 5.50 6.22
C THR A 272 -2.40 4.64 7.06
N LEU A 273 -3.09 5.25 8.01
CA LEU A 273 -4.15 4.59 8.78
C LEU A 273 -5.45 5.37 8.62
N CYS A 274 -6.59 4.70 8.57
CA CYS A 274 -7.90 5.36 8.60
C CYS A 274 -8.91 4.52 9.38
N ASN A 275 -9.65 5.16 10.28
CA ASN A 275 -10.71 4.51 11.08
C ASN A 275 -12.12 4.74 10.52
N GLY A 276 -12.23 5.31 9.32
CA GLY A 276 -13.51 5.64 8.68
C GLY A 276 -14.09 6.99 9.09
N SER A 277 -13.47 7.69 10.04
CA SER A 277 -13.86 9.06 10.45
C SER A 277 -12.70 10.05 10.39
N GLN A 278 -11.47 9.59 10.59
CA GLN A 278 -10.24 10.34 10.41
C GLN A 278 -9.17 9.43 9.81
N ALA A 279 -8.15 10.04 9.24
CA ALA A 279 -6.98 9.35 8.73
C ALA A 279 -5.69 10.04 9.15
N VAL A 280 -4.63 9.26 9.23
CA VAL A 280 -3.28 9.76 9.51
C VAL A 280 -2.31 9.27 8.43
N PHE A 281 -1.42 10.14 8.00
CA PHE A 281 -0.21 9.79 7.26
C PHE A 281 0.98 9.94 8.21
N ILE A 282 1.72 8.85 8.40
CA ILE A 282 2.80 8.74 9.38
C ILE A 282 4.12 8.62 8.63
N GLU A 283 4.97 9.65 8.72
CA GLU A 283 6.39 9.56 8.36
C GLU A 283 7.12 8.90 9.53
N LYS A 284 7.33 7.59 9.44
CA LYS A 284 7.94 6.78 10.49
C LYS A 284 9.46 6.82 10.36
N ASP A 285 10.13 7.02 11.48
CA ASP A 285 11.57 6.79 11.65
C ASP A 285 11.82 5.73 12.75
N ILE A 286 13.07 5.47 13.13
CA ILE A 286 13.44 4.37 14.02
C ILE A 286 12.62 4.34 15.31
N ARG A 287 12.53 5.46 16.04
CA ARG A 287 11.77 5.59 17.31
C ARG A 287 10.97 6.89 17.40
N ARG A 288 10.78 7.53 16.26
CA ARG A 288 10.05 8.78 16.11
C ARG A 288 9.08 8.62 14.96
N ALA A 289 8.10 9.50 14.91
CA ALA A 289 7.21 9.63 13.78
C ALA A 289 6.74 11.08 13.70
N LYS A 290 6.56 11.57 12.48
CA LYS A 290 5.78 12.77 12.21
C LYS A 290 4.43 12.32 11.67
N MET A 291 3.35 12.86 12.24
CA MET A 291 1.99 12.46 11.93
C MET A 291 1.22 13.66 11.40
N ASN A 292 0.58 13.50 10.25
CA ASN A 292 -0.39 14.44 9.72
C ASN A 292 -1.77 13.77 9.80
N ILE A 293 -2.70 14.38 10.52
CA ILE A 293 -4.05 13.83 10.76
C ILE A 293 -5.05 14.72 10.02
N SER A 294 -6.00 14.10 9.36
CA SER A 294 -7.07 14.79 8.64
C SER A 294 -8.40 14.09 8.83
N GLU A 295 -9.45 14.87 8.96
CA GLU A 295 -10.84 14.42 8.93
C GLU A 295 -11.47 14.64 7.55
N ASP A 296 -10.74 15.08 6.53
CA ASP A 296 -11.33 15.42 5.23
C ASP A 296 -10.60 14.74 4.08
N PHE A 297 -9.36 15.15 3.82
CA PHE A 297 -8.47 14.52 2.85
C PHE A 297 -7.06 14.45 3.35
N ILE A 298 -6.40 13.33 3.07
CA ILE A 298 -4.96 13.18 3.22
C ILE A 298 -4.45 12.21 2.16
N SER A 299 -3.25 12.48 1.66
CA SER A 299 -2.55 11.59 0.74
C SER A 299 -1.06 11.59 1.02
N GLY A 300 -0.38 10.55 0.62
CA GLY A 300 1.06 10.45 0.69
C GLY A 300 1.59 9.38 -0.28
N THR A 301 2.78 9.65 -0.79
CA THR A 301 3.46 8.79 -1.76
C THR A 301 4.73 8.22 -1.11
N ASN A 302 5.90 8.38 -1.71
CA ASN A 302 7.17 7.81 -1.25
C ASN A 302 8.19 8.88 -0.81
N HIS A 303 7.75 10.08 -0.46
CA HIS A 303 8.61 11.18 0.01
C HIS A 303 8.08 11.84 1.28
N ASP A 304 8.96 12.55 1.99
CA ASP A 304 8.60 13.26 3.22
C ASP A 304 7.87 14.56 2.86
N THR A 305 6.85 14.95 3.63
CA THR A 305 6.05 16.16 3.33
C THR A 305 6.90 17.42 3.16
N HIS A 306 8.03 17.53 3.88
CA HIS A 306 8.90 18.70 3.79
C HIS A 306 9.63 18.83 2.44
N THR A 307 9.76 17.72 1.70
CA THR A 307 10.36 17.72 0.37
C THR A 307 9.36 18.04 -0.73
N GLU A 308 8.05 18.15 -0.44
CA GLU A 308 7.03 18.48 -1.45
C GLU A 308 7.32 19.82 -2.16
N ALA A 309 7.93 20.78 -1.46
CA ALA A 309 8.26 22.10 -2.00
C ALA A 309 9.62 22.16 -2.73
N TRP A 310 10.39 21.08 -2.71
CA TRP A 310 11.73 21.05 -3.29
C TRP A 310 11.71 21.06 -4.81
N LYS A 311 12.71 21.72 -5.37
CA LYS A 311 13.02 21.72 -6.81
C LYS A 311 14.25 20.82 -7.08
N PRO A 312 14.53 20.47 -8.34
CA PRO A 312 15.70 19.64 -8.68
C PRO A 312 17.02 20.15 -8.12
N GLU A 313 17.18 21.46 -7.91
CA GLU A 313 18.39 22.04 -7.32
C GLU A 313 18.58 21.67 -5.84
N ASP A 314 17.49 21.39 -5.12
CA ASP A 314 17.45 21.06 -3.70
C ASP A 314 17.79 19.58 -3.44
N TYR A 315 17.69 18.72 -4.48
CA TYR A 315 17.89 17.28 -4.36
C TYR A 315 19.32 16.87 -3.98
N LYS A 316 20.30 17.79 -4.06
CA LYS A 316 21.69 17.54 -3.65
C LYS A 316 21.79 17.02 -2.21
N GLY A 317 20.99 17.57 -1.30
CA GLY A 317 20.96 17.13 0.10
C GLY A 317 20.46 15.69 0.26
N PHE A 318 19.46 15.30 -0.53
CA PHE A 318 18.91 13.95 -0.57
C PHE A 318 19.86 12.94 -1.21
N ALA A 319 20.50 13.31 -2.32
CA ALA A 319 21.50 12.49 -2.99
C ALA A 319 22.66 12.15 -2.05
N LEU A 320 23.16 13.12 -1.27
CA LEU A 320 24.24 12.90 -0.29
C LEU A 320 23.84 11.93 0.84
N ARG A 321 22.55 11.87 1.17
CA ARG A 321 22.01 11.01 2.25
C ARG A 321 21.65 9.61 1.77
N THR A 322 21.51 9.41 0.48
CA THR A 322 21.31 8.11 -0.14
C THR A 322 22.63 7.38 -0.32
N ASP A 323 22.59 6.04 -0.38
CA ASP A 323 23.77 5.25 -0.76
C ASP A 323 24.19 5.64 -2.18
N ALA A 324 25.50 5.86 -2.40
CA ALA A 324 26.05 6.26 -3.70
C ALA A 324 25.60 5.34 -4.85
N ALA A 325 25.45 4.04 -4.59
CA ALA A 325 24.99 3.07 -5.58
C ALA A 325 23.48 3.16 -5.88
N ALA A 326 22.69 3.80 -5.01
CA ALA A 326 21.24 3.91 -5.12
C ALA A 326 20.74 5.34 -5.38
N VAL A 327 21.64 6.34 -5.49
CA VAL A 327 21.26 7.76 -5.66
C VAL A 327 20.36 7.98 -6.87
N GLY A 328 20.71 7.41 -8.03
CA GLY A 328 19.92 7.57 -9.26
C GLY A 328 18.48 7.12 -9.07
N MET A 329 18.29 5.86 -8.64
CA MET A 329 16.96 5.31 -8.39
C MET A 329 16.19 6.06 -7.30
N ALA A 330 16.88 6.57 -6.27
CA ALA A 330 16.22 7.32 -5.21
C ALA A 330 15.74 8.70 -5.69
N LEU A 331 16.47 9.34 -6.60
CA LEU A 331 16.06 10.61 -7.21
C LEU A 331 14.88 10.41 -8.17
N GLU A 332 14.94 9.40 -9.02
CA GLU A 332 13.82 9.01 -9.89
C GLU A 332 12.56 8.71 -9.06
N LEU A 333 12.72 7.96 -7.96
CA LEU A 333 11.63 7.71 -7.02
C LEU A 333 11.09 8.99 -6.39
N LEU A 334 11.94 9.95 -6.04
CA LEU A 334 11.50 11.23 -5.44
C LEU A 334 10.71 12.07 -6.45
N GLU A 335 11.19 12.19 -7.67
CA GLU A 335 10.53 12.93 -8.76
C GLU A 335 9.16 12.32 -9.11
N ASP A 336 9.10 11.01 -9.35
CA ASP A 336 7.85 10.28 -9.58
C ASP A 336 6.87 10.46 -8.41
N SER A 337 7.38 10.31 -7.19
CA SER A 337 6.61 10.42 -5.96
C SER A 337 6.01 11.83 -5.77
N GLN A 338 6.73 12.89 -6.12
CA GLN A 338 6.21 14.26 -6.13
C GLN A 338 5.18 14.47 -7.25
N HIS A 339 5.39 13.86 -8.42
CA HIS A 339 4.47 13.95 -9.54
C HIS A 339 3.10 13.32 -9.20
N ARG A 340 3.10 12.08 -8.70
CA ARG A 340 1.89 11.38 -8.24
C ARG A 340 1.17 12.14 -7.12
N LYS A 341 1.92 12.69 -6.16
CA LYS A 341 1.38 13.50 -5.07
C LYS A 341 0.71 14.78 -5.57
N THR A 342 1.30 15.45 -6.55
CA THR A 342 0.72 16.64 -7.18
C THR A 342 -0.55 16.30 -7.93
N CYS A 343 -0.56 15.19 -8.69
CA CYS A 343 -1.74 14.74 -9.42
C CYS A 343 -2.93 14.45 -8.48
N ILE A 344 -2.75 13.60 -7.46
CA ILE A 344 -3.84 13.24 -6.54
C ILE A 344 -4.38 14.46 -5.77
N THR A 345 -3.51 15.41 -5.43
CA THR A 345 -3.91 16.64 -4.74
C THR A 345 -4.76 17.53 -5.66
N ARG A 346 -4.37 17.68 -6.93
CA ARG A 346 -5.16 18.44 -7.92
C ARG A 346 -6.51 17.79 -8.22
N LEU A 347 -6.54 16.46 -8.33
CA LEU A 347 -7.78 15.70 -8.50
C LEU A 347 -8.75 15.93 -7.34
N TYR A 348 -8.23 15.89 -6.10
CA TYR A 348 -9.00 16.22 -4.91
C TYR A 348 -9.51 17.67 -4.96
N GLU A 349 -8.62 18.65 -5.13
CA GLU A 349 -8.97 20.08 -5.15
C GLU A 349 -10.00 20.40 -6.22
N HIS A 350 -9.86 19.82 -7.42
CA HIS A 350 -10.79 20.03 -8.52
C HIS A 350 -12.18 19.44 -8.22
N THR A 351 -12.22 18.22 -7.67
CA THR A 351 -13.49 17.52 -7.35
C THR A 351 -14.20 18.15 -6.15
N SER A 352 -13.45 18.72 -5.20
CA SER A 352 -13.98 19.38 -4.00
C SER A 352 -14.53 20.80 -4.26
N ARG A 353 -14.27 21.39 -5.43
CA ARG A 353 -14.76 22.75 -5.76
C ARG A 353 -16.31 22.78 -5.81
N PRO A 354 -16.95 23.80 -5.22
CA PRO A 354 -18.40 23.97 -5.34
C PRO A 354 -18.81 24.26 -6.79
N VAL A 355 -19.84 23.58 -7.30
CA VAL A 355 -20.37 23.86 -8.65
C VAL A 355 -21.02 25.26 -8.69
N PRO A 356 -20.65 26.15 -9.64
CA PRO A 356 -21.24 27.48 -9.76
C PRO A 356 -22.76 27.45 -9.98
N LYS A 357 -23.48 28.35 -9.30
CA LYS A 357 -24.97 28.43 -9.31
C LYS A 357 -25.60 28.62 -10.70
N THR A 358 -24.85 29.08 -11.69
CA THR A 358 -25.32 29.37 -13.06
C THR A 358 -25.61 28.12 -13.90
N PHE A 359 -25.04 26.97 -13.54
CA PHE A 359 -25.31 25.69 -14.22
C PHE A 359 -26.50 24.90 -13.64
N ARG A 360 -27.19 25.44 -12.63
CA ARG A 360 -28.41 24.83 -12.09
C ARG A 360 -29.54 24.92 -13.12
N ARG A 361 -29.68 23.90 -13.96
CA ARG A 361 -30.88 23.69 -14.78
C ARG A 361 -32.11 23.73 -13.86
N ARG A 362 -33.01 24.67 -14.14
CA ARG A 362 -34.29 24.87 -13.43
C ARG A 362 -35.04 23.52 -13.39
N GLY A 363 -35.11 22.87 -12.23
CA GLY A 363 -35.95 21.68 -12.01
C GLY A 363 -35.31 20.50 -11.29
N ARG A 364 -33.98 20.42 -11.13
CA ARG A 364 -33.33 19.34 -10.36
C ARG A 364 -32.81 19.87 -9.02
N ARG A 365 -33.49 19.49 -7.92
CA ARG A 365 -32.98 19.62 -6.53
C ARG A 365 -31.88 18.57 -6.28
N LYS A 366 -30.81 18.59 -7.07
CA LYS A 366 -29.63 17.74 -6.82
C LYS A 366 -28.67 18.54 -5.96
N ALA A 367 -28.20 17.98 -4.85
CA ALA A 367 -26.97 18.48 -4.22
C ALA A 367 -25.82 18.09 -5.16
N GLU A 368 -25.53 18.95 -6.14
CA GLU A 368 -24.40 18.79 -7.04
C GLU A 368 -23.17 19.41 -6.37
N GLY A 369 -22.40 18.56 -5.68
CA GLY A 369 -21.14 18.92 -5.01
C GLY A 369 -20.77 17.87 -3.98
N GLY A 370 -19.51 17.42 -3.99
CA GLY A 370 -18.98 16.45 -3.03
C GLY A 370 -18.34 15.22 -3.68
N ILE A 371 -17.39 14.61 -2.99
CA ILE A 371 -16.60 13.47 -3.47
C ILE A 371 -17.40 12.18 -3.30
N GLY A 372 -17.72 11.51 -4.40
CA GLY A 372 -18.32 10.19 -4.39
C GLY A 372 -17.28 9.07 -4.53
N MET A 373 -17.67 7.83 -4.21
CA MET A 373 -16.82 6.64 -4.38
C MET A 373 -16.29 6.52 -5.82
N SER A 374 -17.11 6.84 -6.83
CA SER A 374 -16.69 6.81 -8.23
C SER A 374 -15.53 7.77 -8.51
N ASN A 375 -15.50 8.95 -7.88
CA ASN A 375 -14.38 9.89 -8.05
C ASN A 375 -13.09 9.28 -7.52
N VAL A 376 -13.13 8.67 -6.32
CA VAL A 376 -11.96 8.03 -5.71
C VAL A 376 -11.45 6.87 -6.57
N VAL A 377 -12.36 6.04 -7.09
CA VAL A 377 -12.02 4.95 -8.02
C VAL A 377 -11.41 5.49 -9.31
N THR A 378 -11.89 6.61 -9.86
CA THR A 378 -11.27 7.27 -11.02
C THR A 378 -9.87 7.78 -10.69
N TRP A 379 -9.66 8.40 -9.52
CA TRP A 379 -8.34 8.88 -9.12
C TRP A 379 -7.31 7.73 -9.04
N CYS A 380 -7.71 6.59 -8.49
CA CYS A 380 -6.92 5.37 -8.41
C CYS A 380 -6.66 4.65 -9.74
N GLN A 381 -7.12 5.21 -10.85
CA GLN A 381 -6.87 4.72 -12.21
C GLN A 381 -6.26 5.80 -13.10
N THR A 382 -6.09 7.02 -12.60
CA THR A 382 -5.60 8.15 -13.38
C THR A 382 -4.07 8.14 -13.43
N TRP A 383 -3.48 8.29 -14.61
CA TRP A 383 -2.03 8.50 -14.72
C TRP A 383 -1.62 9.85 -14.10
N PRO A 384 -0.47 9.95 -13.38
CA PRO A 384 0.53 8.91 -13.09
C PRO A 384 0.26 8.07 -11.82
N ILE A 385 -0.89 8.25 -11.14
CA ILE A 385 -1.21 7.53 -9.89
C ILE A 385 -1.29 6.02 -10.15
N THR A 386 -1.88 5.65 -11.29
CA THR A 386 -1.69 4.35 -11.93
C THR A 386 -0.72 4.51 -13.09
N ASN A 387 0.28 3.65 -13.14
CA ASN A 387 1.33 3.64 -14.15
C ASN A 387 1.73 2.20 -14.48
N GLU A 388 2.70 2.03 -15.36
CA GLU A 388 3.20 0.74 -15.82
C GLU A 388 3.67 -0.17 -14.68
N CYS A 389 4.12 0.39 -13.55
CA CYS A 389 4.54 -0.39 -12.38
C CYS A 389 3.36 -0.75 -11.46
N THR A 390 2.15 -0.23 -11.66
CA THR A 390 1.02 -0.48 -10.75
C THR A 390 0.55 -1.94 -10.87
N HIS A 391 0.66 -2.70 -9.79
CA HIS A 391 0.18 -4.08 -9.70
C HIS A 391 -1.31 -4.14 -9.31
N PHE A 392 -1.73 -3.29 -8.38
CA PHE A 392 -3.12 -3.17 -8.00
C PHE A 392 -3.46 -1.79 -7.44
N SER A 393 -4.76 -1.49 -7.52
CA SER A 393 -5.39 -0.32 -6.93
C SER A 393 -6.58 -0.77 -6.10
N CYS A 394 -6.83 -0.13 -4.95
CA CYS A 394 -7.96 -0.48 -4.09
C CYS A 394 -8.53 0.71 -3.32
N VAL A 395 -9.79 0.58 -2.90
CA VAL A 395 -10.46 1.44 -1.93
C VAL A 395 -11.05 0.57 -0.83
N MET A 396 -10.68 0.89 0.42
CA MET A 396 -11.10 0.19 1.64
C MET A 396 -12.08 1.07 2.41
N ASP A 397 -13.12 0.46 2.96
CA ASP A 397 -14.08 1.09 3.88
C ASP A 397 -13.81 0.57 5.31
N PRO A 398 -13.17 1.38 6.17
CA PRO A 398 -12.85 0.96 7.53
C PRO A 398 -14.07 0.85 8.44
N LYS A 399 -15.17 1.57 8.17
CA LYS A 399 -16.38 1.48 9.03
C LYS A 399 -17.01 0.10 8.92
N GLU A 400 -17.07 -0.42 7.70
CA GLU A 400 -17.56 -1.77 7.42
C GLU A 400 -16.48 -2.84 7.63
N GLY A 401 -15.22 -2.44 7.50
CA GLY A 401 -14.09 -3.35 7.57
C GLY A 401 -13.85 -4.11 6.27
N GLU A 402 -14.24 -3.54 5.13
CA GLU A 402 -14.35 -4.22 3.83
C GLU A 402 -13.48 -3.57 2.75
N ILE A 403 -13.08 -4.35 1.75
CA ILE A 403 -12.47 -3.83 0.52
C ILE A 403 -13.61 -3.48 -0.44
N SER A 404 -13.95 -2.19 -0.52
CA SER A 404 -15.08 -1.71 -1.34
C SER A 404 -14.81 -1.79 -2.83
N TRP A 405 -13.54 -1.65 -3.25
CA TRP A 405 -13.14 -1.77 -4.64
C TRP A 405 -11.69 -2.24 -4.74
N VAL A 406 -11.42 -3.07 -5.74
CA VAL A 406 -10.07 -3.51 -6.11
C VAL A 406 -9.99 -3.70 -7.62
N LYS A 407 -8.90 -3.24 -8.22
CA LYS A 407 -8.50 -3.53 -9.60
C LYS A 407 -7.09 -4.10 -9.57
N TYR A 408 -6.94 -5.27 -10.16
CA TYR A 408 -5.66 -5.96 -10.31
C TYR A 408 -5.20 -5.88 -11.76
N HIS A 409 -3.89 -5.74 -11.96
CA HIS A 409 -3.24 -5.57 -13.24
C HIS A 409 -2.27 -6.73 -13.51
N PRO A 410 -2.74 -7.83 -14.13
CA PRO A 410 -1.88 -8.97 -14.49
C PRO A 410 -0.82 -8.57 -15.51
N GLU A 411 -1.14 -7.60 -16.37
CA GLU A 411 -0.21 -6.96 -17.29
C GLU A 411 0.01 -5.49 -16.86
N PRO A 412 1.17 -4.88 -17.18
CA PRO A 412 1.41 -3.46 -16.98
C PRO A 412 0.28 -2.59 -17.58
N PRO A 413 -0.29 -1.64 -16.82
CA PRO A 413 -1.26 -0.68 -17.36
C PRO A 413 -0.67 0.12 -18.53
N GLU A 414 -1.45 0.32 -19.59
CA GLU A 414 -1.04 1.20 -20.70
C GLU A 414 -1.05 2.67 -20.22
N SER A 415 -0.10 3.47 -20.71
CA SER A 415 0.11 4.86 -20.29
C SER A 415 -0.93 5.86 -20.83
N GLY A 416 -2.18 5.44 -21.10
CA GLY A 416 -3.16 6.27 -21.81
C GLY A 416 -4.64 5.99 -21.57
N ASP A 417 -5.02 5.24 -20.53
CA ASP A 417 -6.44 5.02 -20.18
C ASP A 417 -7.05 6.14 -19.31
#